data_AF-A0A8H2W1K9-F1
#
_entry.id   AF-A0A8H2W1K9-F1
#
_cell.length_a   1.000
_cell.length_b   1.000
_cell.length_c   1.000
_cell.angle_alpha   90.00
_cell.angle_beta   90.00
_cell.angle_gamma   90.00
#
_symmetry.space_group_name_H-M   'P 1'
#
loop_
_entity.id
_entity.type
_entity.pdbx_description
1 polymer ?
#
loop_
_entity_poly.entity_id
_entity_poly.type
_entity_poly.pdbx_seq_one_letter_code
_entity_poly.pdbx_strand_id
1 'polypeptide(L)'
;MGRRGLIVQVGTVGGVVAFGGQAFYHASKFALEGFTESLSHEIPPSWNIRFLIIQPGGVKTNYGTSSLVKIPAHPAYNDPSFGTRKLEAFFDNPAFGDYMADVDVVAGIILEAVRKERRGEVGLRVPVGPDSWSLIKGKYEGELVGLEKVKELSWGTGNERLLEVIGFLDG
;
A
#
# COMPACT_ATOMS: atom_id res chain seq x y z
N MET A 1 2.32 -34.84 5.26
CA MET A 1 2.10 -33.51 4.66
C MET A 1 3.08 -32.54 5.30
N GLY A 2 3.89 -31.82 4.50
CA GLY A 2 4.82 -30.81 5.02
C GLY A 2 4.06 -29.62 5.64
N ARG A 3 4.69 -28.94 6.61
CA ARG A 3 4.14 -27.71 7.20
C ARG A 3 4.12 -26.59 6.13
N ARG A 4 3.10 -25.73 6.15
CA ARG A 4 2.91 -24.59 5.24
C ARG A 4 2.52 -23.35 6.05
N GLY A 5 3.11 -22.20 5.71
CA GLY A 5 2.82 -20.90 6.33
C GLY A 5 2.22 -19.90 5.35
N LEU A 6 1.45 -18.95 5.88
CA LEU A 6 1.07 -17.72 5.19
C LEU A 6 1.15 -16.59 6.21
N ILE A 7 1.99 -15.60 5.93
CA ILE A 7 2.12 -14.38 6.73
C ILE A 7 1.26 -13.31 6.07
N VAL A 8 0.30 -12.77 6.82
CA VAL A 8 -0.62 -11.73 6.34
C VAL A 8 -0.26 -10.41 7.01
N GLN A 9 0.17 -9.45 6.21
CA GLN A 9 0.49 -8.10 6.65
C GLN A 9 -0.71 -7.18 6.41
N VAL A 10 -1.06 -6.39 7.44
CA VAL A 10 -2.09 -5.36 7.33
C VAL A 10 -1.42 -4.05 6.88
N GLY A 11 -1.34 -3.89 5.57
CA GLY A 11 -0.93 -2.67 4.90
C GLY A 11 -2.06 -1.64 4.83
N THR A 12 -2.05 -0.85 3.76
CA THR A 12 -3.05 0.19 3.45
C THR A 12 -2.79 0.71 2.03
N VAL A 13 -3.78 1.33 1.40
CA VAL A 13 -3.54 2.20 0.23
C VAL A 13 -2.38 3.19 0.46
N GLY A 14 -2.20 3.65 1.70
CA GLY A 14 -1.14 4.56 2.13
C GLY A 14 0.28 3.98 2.07
N GLY A 15 0.45 2.69 1.80
CA GLY A 15 1.74 2.03 1.56
C GLY A 15 2.19 2.09 0.11
N VAL A 16 1.31 2.53 -0.79
CA VAL A 16 1.56 2.67 -2.23
C VAL A 16 1.32 4.11 -2.67
N VAL A 17 0.27 4.77 -2.15
CA VAL A 17 -0.10 6.14 -2.51
C VAL A 17 0.13 7.06 -1.32
N ALA A 18 0.81 8.18 -1.52
CA ALA A 18 1.10 9.16 -0.47
C ALA A 18 0.43 10.50 -0.78
N PHE A 19 -0.05 11.18 0.26
CA PHE A 19 -0.64 12.52 0.16
C PHE A 19 -0.30 13.37 1.39
N GLY A 20 -0.59 14.67 1.29
CA GLY A 20 -0.25 15.64 2.33
C GLY A 20 -0.95 15.36 3.66
N GLY A 21 -0.23 15.55 4.77
CA GLY A 21 -0.77 15.42 6.13
C GLY A 21 -0.45 14.09 6.82
N GLN A 22 0.10 13.10 6.10
CA GLN A 22 0.37 11.76 6.65
C GLN A 22 1.75 11.22 6.31
N ALA A 23 2.76 12.10 6.16
CA ALA A 23 4.12 11.70 5.73
C ALA A 23 4.73 10.57 6.58
N PHE A 24 4.69 10.67 7.92
CA PHE A 24 5.23 9.62 8.80
C PHE A 24 4.46 8.29 8.68
N TYR A 25 3.14 8.37 8.56
CA TYR A 25 2.28 7.21 8.37
C TYR A 25 2.60 6.53 7.04
N HIS A 26 2.62 7.27 5.93
CA HIS A 26 3.00 6.77 4.62
C HIS A 26 4.40 6.16 4.65
N ALA A 27 5.40 6.86 5.17
CA ALA A 27 6.76 6.33 5.26
C ALA A 27 6.82 4.97 5.98
N SER A 28 6.11 4.83 7.11
CA SER A 28 6.06 3.56 7.83
C SER A 28 5.39 2.43 7.04
N LYS A 29 4.36 2.76 6.25
CA LYS A 29 3.60 1.77 5.46
C LYS A 29 4.31 1.39 4.16
N PHE A 30 5.00 2.33 3.51
CA PHE A 30 5.93 2.02 2.42
C PHE A 30 7.08 1.13 2.91
N ALA A 31 7.62 1.38 4.11
CA ALA A 31 8.64 0.52 4.69
C ALA A 31 8.14 -0.90 4.95
N LEU A 32 6.89 -1.06 5.43
CA LEU A 32 6.25 -2.37 5.59
C LEU A 32 6.09 -3.11 4.26
N GLU A 33 5.69 -2.41 3.19
CA GLU A 33 5.55 -2.97 1.84
C GLU A 33 6.91 -3.47 1.32
N GLY A 34 7.93 -2.61 1.34
CA GLY A 34 9.28 -2.97 0.88
C GLY A 34 9.92 -4.08 1.71
N PHE A 35 9.76 -4.04 3.04
CA PHE A 35 10.23 -5.11 3.93
C PHE A 35 9.57 -6.46 3.58
N THR A 36 8.26 -6.46 3.38
CA THR A 36 7.52 -7.70 3.13
C THR A 36 7.82 -8.26 1.74
N GLU A 37 7.97 -7.41 0.73
CA GLU A 37 8.38 -7.82 -0.62
C GLU A 37 9.79 -8.41 -0.60
N SER A 38 10.78 -7.71 -0.04
CA SER A 38 12.16 -8.22 0.07
C SER A 38 12.18 -9.58 0.76
N LEU A 39 11.52 -9.69 1.92
CA LEU A 39 11.47 -10.94 2.66
C LEU A 39 10.78 -12.06 1.85
N SER A 40 9.81 -11.73 1.00
CA SER A 40 9.16 -12.73 0.15
C SER A 40 10.10 -13.37 -0.88
N HIS A 41 11.11 -12.63 -1.34
CA HIS A 41 12.17 -13.15 -2.22
C HIS A 41 13.31 -13.82 -1.44
N GLU A 42 13.54 -13.46 -0.17
CA GLU A 42 14.59 -14.03 0.68
C GLU A 42 14.26 -15.44 1.19
N ILE A 43 12.99 -15.75 1.43
CA ILE A 43 12.59 -17.02 2.07
C ILE A 43 12.77 -18.21 1.12
N PRO A 44 13.48 -19.28 1.53
CA PRO A 44 13.64 -20.48 0.70
C PRO A 44 12.29 -21.09 0.31
N PRO A 45 12.06 -21.41 -0.98
CA PRO A 45 10.82 -22.04 -1.43
C PRO A 45 10.52 -23.37 -0.71
N SER A 46 11.56 -24.10 -0.27
CA SER A 46 11.44 -25.34 0.48
C SER A 46 10.74 -25.19 1.85
N TRP A 47 10.66 -23.97 2.39
CA TRP A 47 9.97 -23.70 3.65
C TRP A 47 8.46 -23.58 3.48
N ASN A 48 7.96 -23.43 2.23
CA ASN A 48 6.55 -23.30 1.90
C ASN A 48 5.83 -22.22 2.73
N ILE A 49 6.49 -21.07 2.88
CA ILE A 49 5.95 -19.86 3.48
C ILE A 49 5.66 -18.88 2.35
N ARG A 50 4.48 -18.27 2.35
CA ARG A 50 4.14 -17.15 1.46
C ARG A 50 3.75 -15.92 2.27
N PHE A 51 3.71 -14.80 1.58
CA PHE A 51 3.36 -13.49 2.11
C PHE A 51 2.14 -12.95 1.38
N LEU A 52 1.33 -12.21 2.11
CA LEU A 52 0.17 -11.51 1.58
C LEU A 52 0.05 -10.16 2.27
N ILE A 53 0.03 -9.09 1.50
CA ILE A 53 -0.16 -7.73 1.97
C ILE A 53 -1.56 -7.30 1.61
N ILE A 54 -2.39 -7.13 2.62
CA ILE A 54 -3.73 -6.55 2.45
C ILE A 54 -3.57 -5.04 2.46
N GLN A 55 -4.17 -4.35 1.50
CA GLN A 55 -4.11 -2.90 1.36
C GLN A 55 -5.51 -2.29 1.46
N PRO A 56 -6.08 -2.17 2.68
CA PRO A 56 -7.39 -1.54 2.84
C PRO A 56 -7.34 -0.05 2.50
N GLY A 57 -8.47 0.42 1.97
CA GLY A 57 -8.83 1.83 1.94
C GLY A 57 -9.41 2.29 3.29
N GLY A 58 -10.42 3.16 3.24
CA GLY A 58 -11.14 3.63 4.42
C GLY A 58 -11.96 2.53 5.11
N VAL A 59 -11.75 2.31 6.42
CA VAL A 59 -12.47 1.30 7.23
C VAL A 59 -13.00 1.91 8.53
N LYS A 60 -14.24 1.57 8.91
CA LYS A 60 -14.95 2.04 10.12
C LYS A 60 -14.31 1.51 11.41
N THR A 61 -13.13 2.01 11.73
CA THR A 61 -12.40 1.73 12.96
C THR A 61 -12.19 3.04 13.74
N ASN A 62 -11.64 2.94 14.95
CA ASN A 62 -11.21 4.13 15.68
C ASN A 62 -9.91 4.76 15.11
N TYR A 63 -9.39 4.29 13.98
CA TYR A 63 -8.20 4.84 13.34
C TYR A 63 -8.34 6.33 13.07
N GLY A 64 -9.35 6.74 12.30
CA GLY A 64 -9.58 8.14 11.93
C GLY A 64 -10.10 9.03 13.06
N THR A 65 -10.28 8.48 14.27
CA THR A 65 -10.83 9.19 15.42
C THR A 65 -9.84 9.18 16.60
N SER A 66 -9.95 8.22 17.53
CA SER A 66 -9.19 8.23 18.78
C SER A 66 -7.78 7.64 18.68
N SER A 67 -7.45 6.90 17.61
CA SER A 67 -6.13 6.32 17.41
C SER A 67 -5.17 7.27 16.66
N LEU A 68 -5.70 8.18 15.84
CA LEU A 68 -4.90 9.15 15.10
C LEU A 68 -4.40 10.25 16.05
N VAL A 69 -3.08 10.34 16.20
CA VAL A 69 -2.45 11.46 16.90
C VAL A 69 -2.33 12.65 15.96
N LYS A 70 -3.07 13.72 16.26
CA LYS A 70 -2.98 14.99 15.51
C LYS A 70 -1.90 15.89 16.10
N ILE A 71 -0.99 16.35 15.25
CA ILE A 71 0.04 17.31 15.62
C ILE A 71 -0.46 18.72 15.26
N PRO A 72 -0.33 19.73 16.14
CA PRO A 72 -0.73 21.09 15.82
C PRO A 72 -0.10 21.59 14.53
N ALA A 73 -0.91 22.21 13.67
CA ALA A 73 -0.44 22.79 12.43
C ALA A 73 0.51 23.97 12.70
N HIS A 74 1.67 23.98 12.04
CA HIS A 74 2.51 25.17 11.99
C HIS A 74 1.79 26.29 11.22
N PRO A 75 1.89 27.57 11.63
CA PRO A 75 1.16 28.68 11.01
C PRO A 75 1.31 28.79 9.49
N ALA A 76 2.50 28.47 8.96
CA ALA A 76 2.78 28.47 7.52
C ALA A 76 1.93 27.47 6.71
N TYR A 77 1.28 26.50 7.36
CA TYR A 77 0.45 25.47 6.71
C TYR A 77 -1.06 25.65 6.99
N ASN A 78 -1.49 26.77 7.58
CA ASN A 78 -2.89 26.95 8.01
C ASN A 78 -3.89 27.24 6.89
N ASP A 79 -3.44 27.43 5.65
CA ASP A 79 -4.33 27.68 4.52
C ASP A 79 -5.26 26.47 4.28
N PRO A 80 -6.60 26.62 4.36
CA PRO A 80 -7.55 25.53 4.16
C PRO A 80 -7.49 24.88 2.76
N SER A 81 -6.90 25.54 1.77
CA SER A 81 -6.73 25.01 0.42
C SER A 81 -5.64 23.93 0.34
N PHE A 82 -4.73 23.88 1.31
CA PHE A 82 -3.62 22.92 1.34
C PHE A 82 -4.11 21.50 1.61
N GLY A 83 -3.45 20.52 0.98
CA GLY A 83 -3.84 19.11 1.09
C GLY A 83 -3.88 18.60 2.54
N THR A 84 -2.98 19.08 3.40
CA THR A 84 -2.95 18.77 4.84
C THR A 84 -4.23 19.19 5.55
N ARG A 85 -4.72 20.41 5.28
CA ARG A 85 -5.92 20.97 5.91
C ARG A 85 -7.20 20.36 5.35
N LYS A 86 -7.22 20.06 4.04
CA LYS A 86 -8.32 19.30 3.41
C LYS A 86 -8.46 17.90 4.01
N LEU A 87 -7.35 17.20 4.24
CA LEU A 87 -7.37 15.88 4.86
C LEU A 87 -7.85 15.93 6.31
N GLU A 88 -7.40 16.91 7.09
CA GLU A 88 -7.91 17.13 8.46
C GLU A 88 -9.42 17.39 8.45
N ALA A 89 -9.90 18.29 7.59
CA ALA A 89 -11.33 18.55 7.45
C ALA A 89 -12.13 17.31 7.02
N PHE A 90 -11.52 16.43 6.22
CA PHE A 90 -12.13 15.14 5.86
C PHE A 90 -12.26 14.21 7.07
N PHE A 91 -11.24 14.10 7.92
CA PHE A 91 -11.31 13.32 9.16
C PHE A 91 -12.29 13.92 10.19
N ASP A 92 -12.38 15.25 10.25
CA ASP A 92 -13.28 15.96 11.17
C ASP A 92 -14.72 16.07 10.68
N ASN A 93 -15.01 15.60 9.46
CA ASN A 93 -16.35 15.55 8.93
C ASN A 93 -17.21 14.60 9.80
N PRO A 94 -18.35 15.04 10.36
CA PRO A 94 -19.24 14.16 11.13
C PRO A 94 -19.74 12.94 10.35
N ALA A 95 -19.82 13.05 9.02
CA ALA A 95 -20.19 11.96 8.11
C ALA A 95 -18.98 11.10 7.68
N PHE A 96 -17.78 11.32 8.22
CA PHE A 96 -16.57 10.56 7.87
C PHE A 96 -16.81 9.04 7.93
N GLY A 97 -17.46 8.58 9.00
CA GLY A 97 -17.79 7.18 9.20
C GLY A 97 -18.75 6.60 8.15
N ASP A 98 -19.54 7.42 7.45
CA ASP A 98 -20.48 6.97 6.42
C ASP A 98 -19.77 6.63 5.11
N TYR A 99 -18.60 7.22 4.87
CA TYR A 99 -17.78 6.96 3.67
C TYR A 99 -16.89 5.71 3.81
N MET A 100 -16.69 5.21 5.02
CA MET A 100 -15.77 4.10 5.29
C MET A 100 -16.45 2.73 5.13
N ALA A 101 -15.69 1.71 4.74
CA ALA A 101 -16.17 0.33 4.67
C ALA A 101 -16.40 -0.26 6.07
N ASP A 102 -17.40 -1.15 6.18
CA ASP A 102 -17.66 -1.91 7.40
C ASP A 102 -16.51 -2.90 7.71
N VAL A 103 -16.16 -3.03 9.00
CA VAL A 103 -15.05 -3.88 9.45
C VAL A 103 -15.28 -5.36 9.15
N ASP A 104 -16.51 -5.86 9.32
CA ASP A 104 -16.83 -7.26 9.10
C ASP A 104 -16.79 -7.61 7.61
N VAL A 105 -17.20 -6.67 6.75
CA VAL A 105 -17.07 -6.80 5.30
C VAL A 105 -15.61 -6.87 4.89
N VAL A 106 -14.76 -5.97 5.41
CA VAL A 106 -13.32 -5.99 5.15
C VAL A 106 -12.67 -7.28 5.66
N ALA A 107 -13.02 -7.74 6.86
CA ALA A 107 -12.54 -9.00 7.41
C ALA A 107 -12.93 -10.21 6.54
N GLY A 108 -14.16 -10.22 6.01
CA GLY A 108 -14.63 -11.23 5.07
C GLY A 108 -13.78 -11.29 3.79
N ILE A 109 -13.48 -10.14 3.20
CA ILE A 109 -12.61 -10.05 2.01
C ILE A 109 -11.18 -10.49 2.33
N ILE A 110 -10.63 -10.13 3.49
CA ILE A 110 -9.31 -10.61 3.92
C ILE A 110 -9.28 -12.13 4.02
N LEU A 111 -10.32 -12.74 4.60
CA LEU A 111 -10.43 -14.20 4.70
C LEU A 111 -10.53 -14.86 3.32
N GLU A 112 -11.25 -14.25 2.38
CA GLU A 112 -11.32 -14.72 1.00
C GLU A 112 -9.94 -14.63 0.31
N ALA A 113 -9.25 -13.50 0.43
CA ALA A 113 -7.90 -13.30 -0.09
C ALA A 113 -6.93 -14.34 0.46
N VAL A 114 -6.97 -14.61 1.77
CA VAL A 114 -6.18 -15.66 2.43
C VAL A 114 -6.49 -17.04 1.85
N ARG A 115 -7.76 -17.36 1.61
CA ARG A 115 -8.16 -18.65 1.01
C ARG A 115 -7.67 -18.79 -0.43
N LYS A 116 -7.76 -17.72 -1.23
CA LYS A 116 -7.28 -17.67 -2.62
C LYS A 116 -5.75 -17.75 -2.69
N GLU A 117 -5.03 -17.04 -1.82
CA GLU A 117 -3.57 -17.10 -1.77
C GLU A 117 -3.05 -18.44 -1.21
N ARG A 118 -3.84 -19.11 -0.37
CA ARG A 118 -3.62 -20.54 -0.06
C ARG A 118 -3.77 -21.46 -1.28
N ARG A 119 -4.12 -20.96 -2.46
CA ARG A 119 -4.07 -21.70 -3.72
C ARG A 119 -3.17 -21.02 -4.76
N GLY A 120 -2.50 -19.92 -4.40
CA GLY A 120 -1.61 -19.16 -5.30
C GLY A 120 -2.37 -18.33 -6.35
N GLU A 121 -3.60 -17.91 -6.05
CA GLU A 121 -4.48 -17.26 -7.03
C GLU A 121 -4.42 -15.72 -7.01
N VAL A 122 -3.67 -15.10 -6.08
CA VAL A 122 -3.74 -13.63 -5.89
C VAL A 122 -2.37 -12.96 -5.99
N GLY A 123 -1.33 -13.56 -5.40
CA GLY A 123 0.00 -12.97 -5.34
C GLY A 123 0.18 -12.09 -4.10
N LEU A 124 1.23 -11.26 -4.11
CA LEU A 124 1.73 -10.59 -2.90
C LEU A 124 0.78 -9.52 -2.34
N ARG A 125 -0.01 -8.83 -3.16
CA ARG A 125 -0.78 -7.64 -2.74
C ARG A 125 -2.24 -7.70 -3.11
N VAL A 126 -3.10 -7.26 -2.19
CA VAL A 126 -4.55 -7.21 -2.40
C VAL A 126 -5.11 -5.85 -1.95
N PRO A 127 -5.40 -4.94 -2.90
CA PRO A 127 -6.22 -3.77 -2.63
C PRO A 127 -7.61 -4.18 -2.14
N VAL A 128 -8.05 -3.65 -1.00
CA VAL A 128 -9.37 -3.90 -0.42
C VAL A 128 -10.15 -2.60 -0.35
N GLY A 129 -11.20 -2.51 -1.17
CA GLY A 129 -12.04 -1.33 -1.30
C GLY A 129 -11.86 -0.63 -2.66
N PRO A 130 -12.92 -0.01 -3.20
CA PRO A 130 -12.86 0.66 -4.49
C PRO A 130 -11.92 1.87 -4.47
N ASP A 131 -11.82 2.57 -3.34
CA ASP A 131 -10.87 3.66 -3.12
C ASP A 131 -9.42 3.15 -3.19
N SER A 132 -9.08 2.09 -2.46
CA SER A 132 -7.74 1.49 -2.48
C SER A 132 -7.33 1.06 -3.88
N TRP A 133 -8.18 0.27 -4.55
CA TRP A 133 -7.89 -0.20 -5.90
C TRP A 133 -7.76 0.94 -6.91
N SER A 134 -8.68 1.92 -6.88
CA SER A 134 -8.70 3.00 -7.86
C SER A 134 -7.50 3.95 -7.68
N LEU A 135 -7.13 4.26 -6.44
CA LEU A 135 -5.99 5.13 -6.14
C LEU A 135 -4.67 4.46 -6.52
N ILE A 136 -4.50 3.17 -6.19
CA ILE A 136 -3.29 2.41 -6.55
C ILE A 136 -3.15 2.31 -8.07
N LYS A 137 -4.21 1.90 -8.76
CA LYS A 137 -4.20 1.80 -10.23
C LYS A 137 -3.89 3.15 -10.88
N GLY A 138 -4.57 4.21 -10.45
CA GLY A 138 -4.34 5.55 -10.99
C GLY A 138 -2.90 6.04 -10.78
N LYS A 139 -2.30 5.75 -9.61
CA LYS A 139 -0.89 6.04 -9.34
C LYS A 139 0.02 5.29 -10.32
N TYR A 140 -0.14 3.98 -10.46
CA TYR A 140 0.70 3.18 -11.36
C TYR A 140 0.59 3.61 -12.82
N GLU A 141 -0.62 3.88 -13.31
CA GLU A 141 -0.82 4.37 -14.67
C GLU A 141 -0.14 5.73 -14.88
N GLY A 142 -0.27 6.64 -13.92
CA GLY A 142 0.39 7.95 -13.97
C GLY A 142 1.92 7.86 -13.90
N GLU A 143 2.45 7.03 -13.00
CA GLU A 143 3.89 6.82 -12.85
C GLU A 143 4.50 6.11 -14.05
N LEU A 144 3.81 5.15 -14.66
CA LEU A 144 4.25 4.50 -15.88
C LEU A 144 4.39 5.51 -17.03
N VAL A 145 3.38 6.38 -17.20
CA VAL A 145 3.46 7.49 -18.17
C VAL A 145 4.62 8.43 -17.85
N GLY A 146 4.87 8.71 -16.56
CA GLY A 146 6.00 9.51 -16.12
C GLY A 146 7.36 8.87 -16.42
N LEU A 147 7.48 7.56 -16.17
CA LEU A 147 8.69 6.77 -16.37
C LEU A 147 9.10 6.75 -17.86
N GLU A 148 8.15 6.57 -18.76
CA GLU A 148 8.42 6.58 -20.20
C GLU A 148 8.97 7.94 -20.69
N LYS A 149 8.50 9.06 -20.11
CA LYS A 149 9.00 10.40 -20.48
C LYS A 149 10.47 10.62 -20.14
N VAL A 150 10.98 9.94 -19.12
CA VAL A 150 12.37 10.08 -18.67
C VAL A 150 13.27 8.93 -19.13
N LYS A 151 12.77 8.06 -20.02
CA LYS A 151 13.49 6.87 -20.48
C LYS A 151 14.82 7.21 -21.13
N GLU A 152 14.84 8.07 -22.14
CA GLU A 152 16.08 8.46 -22.85
C GLU A 152 17.12 9.07 -21.91
N LEU A 153 16.68 9.94 -20.99
CA LEU A 153 17.54 10.52 -19.97
C LEU A 153 18.13 9.46 -19.03
N SER A 154 17.31 8.52 -18.57
CA SER A 154 17.70 7.50 -17.59
C SER A 154 18.61 6.42 -18.21
N TRP A 155 18.31 6.01 -19.45
CA TRP A 155 19.09 5.05 -20.23
C TRP A 155 20.44 5.61 -20.69
N GLY A 156 20.64 6.93 -20.62
CA GLY A 156 21.96 7.55 -20.82
C GLY A 156 23.00 7.16 -19.75
N THR A 157 22.64 6.33 -18.78
CA THR A 157 23.53 5.82 -17.73
C THR A 157 23.47 4.29 -17.64
N GLY A 158 24.53 3.68 -17.10
CA GLY A 158 24.58 2.24 -16.82
C GLY A 158 25.10 1.39 -17.98
N ASN A 159 25.08 0.07 -17.76
CA ASN A 159 25.49 -0.94 -18.74
C ASN A 159 24.30 -1.85 -19.00
N GLU A 160 23.79 -1.87 -20.23
CA GLU A 160 22.63 -2.67 -20.62
C GLU A 160 22.81 -4.17 -20.35
N ARG A 161 24.06 -4.68 -20.36
CA ARG A 161 24.37 -6.07 -19.99
C ARG A 161 23.97 -6.42 -18.55
N LEU A 162 23.78 -5.42 -17.67
CA LEU A 162 23.26 -5.68 -16.33
C LEU A 162 21.89 -6.37 -16.39
N LEU A 163 21.05 -6.01 -17.35
CA LEU A 163 19.72 -6.61 -17.55
C LEU A 163 19.79 -8.11 -17.89
N GLU A 164 20.87 -8.54 -18.57
CA GLU A 164 21.09 -9.96 -18.89
C GLU A 164 21.45 -10.79 -17.65
N VAL A 165 22.04 -10.17 -16.63
CA VAL A 165 22.52 -10.88 -15.43
C VAL A 165 21.59 -10.76 -14.24
N ILE A 166 20.73 -9.74 -14.17
CA ILE A 166 19.79 -9.53 -13.04
C ILE A 166 18.41 -10.15 -13.26
N GLY A 167 18.19 -10.93 -14.32
CA GLY A 167 16.90 -11.59 -14.56
C GLY A 167 16.46 -12.55 -13.44
N PHE A 168 17.36 -12.90 -12.51
CA PHE A 168 16.99 -13.60 -11.27
C PHE A 168 16.11 -12.76 -10.32
N LEU A 169 15.97 -11.45 -10.55
CA LEU A 169 15.08 -10.55 -9.80
C LEU A 169 13.64 -10.55 -10.34
N ASP A 170 13.37 -11.13 -11.51
CA ASP A 170 12.03 -11.12 -12.15
C ASP A 170 11.05 -12.14 -11.52
N GLY A 171 11.43 -12.78 -10.42
CA GLY A 171 10.72 -13.90 -9.79
C GLY A 171 10.13 -13.59 -8.41
#